data_AF-A0A2D6FLE4-F1
#
_entry.id   AF-A0A2D6FLE4-F1
#
_cell.length_a   1.000
_cell.length_b   1.000
_cell.length_c   1.000
_cell.angle_alpha   90.00
_cell.angle_beta   90.00
_cell.angle_gamma   90.00
#
_symmetry.space_group_name_H-M   'P 1'
#
loop_
_entity.id
_entity.type
_entity.pdbx_description
1 polymer ?
#
loop_
_entity_poly.entity_id
_entity_poly.type
_entity_poly.pdbx_seq_one_letter_code
_entity_poly.pdbx_strand_id
1 'polypeptide(L)'
;GRSQLQNRTFIPLLFALSFSALGDVLLALDTGQLFIGGLAAFFVSHAFYIITMLPIKSWRLDVVLLYLFLAIIVFCLFYPNLNDQLVPVLFYMLVLTIMASLTWMTDKSNGFLVLGGAVFVISDSILGLNRFYLEIAHADIAIMITYYIAQLFLITGFLSYYSNK
;
A
#
# COMPACT_ATOMS: atom_id res chain seq x y z
N GLY A 1 14.09 8.05 25.27
CA GLY A 1 13.56 6.72 24.89
C GLY A 1 12.35 6.83 23.99
N ARG A 2 11.18 7.18 24.56
CA ARG A 2 9.87 7.23 23.89
C ARG A 2 9.78 8.26 22.74
N SER A 3 10.27 9.48 22.96
CA SER A 3 10.33 10.53 21.92
C SER A 3 11.23 10.17 20.73
N GLN A 4 12.34 9.46 20.97
CA GLN A 4 13.22 9.03 19.88
C GLN A 4 12.64 7.88 19.05
N LEU A 5 11.94 6.93 19.68
CA LEU A 5 11.22 5.87 18.94
C LEU A 5 10.07 6.45 18.13
N GLN A 6 9.32 7.39 18.72
CA GLN A 6 8.26 8.12 18.03
C GLN A 6 8.80 8.87 16.81
N ASN A 7 9.92 9.60 16.94
CA ASN A 7 10.56 10.29 15.81
C ASN A 7 11.03 9.32 14.71
N ARG A 8 11.50 8.12 15.07
CA ARG A 8 11.93 7.10 14.11
C ARG A 8 10.79 6.49 13.29
N THR A 9 9.55 6.51 13.77
CA THR A 9 8.36 6.12 12.98
C THR A 9 7.71 7.31 12.29
N PHE A 10 7.71 8.47 12.94
CA PHE A 10 7.03 9.67 12.42
C PHE A 10 7.67 10.17 11.12
N ILE A 11 9.00 10.24 11.04
CA ILE A 11 9.69 10.74 9.84
C ILE A 11 9.39 9.84 8.62
N PRO A 12 9.58 8.50 8.66
CA PRO A 12 9.21 7.65 7.53
C PRO A 12 7.71 7.69 7.22
N LEU A 13 6.83 7.81 8.23
CA LEU A 13 5.39 7.94 8.00
C LEU A 13 5.07 9.23 7.22
N LEU A 14 5.70 10.35 7.54
CA LEU A 14 5.54 11.60 6.78
C LEU A 14 6.01 11.44 5.33
N PHE A 15 7.13 10.76 5.10
CA PHE A 15 7.58 10.46 3.74
C PHE A 15 6.59 9.55 3.01
N ALA A 16 6.07 8.51 3.66
CA ALA A 16 5.06 7.64 3.07
C ALA A 16 3.83 8.45 2.62
N LEU A 17 3.30 9.32 3.49
CA LEU A 17 2.15 10.17 3.16
C LEU A 17 2.47 11.18 2.05
N SER A 18 3.66 11.79 2.08
CA SER A 18 4.08 12.76 1.06
C SER A 18 4.20 12.10 -0.32
N PHE A 19 4.78 10.91 -0.40
CA PHE A 19 4.88 10.15 -1.65
C PHE A 19 3.53 9.59 -2.10
N SER A 20 2.63 9.24 -1.17
CA SER A 20 1.27 8.84 -1.53
C SER A 20 0.50 10.02 -2.16
N ALA A 21 0.60 11.22 -1.55
CA ALA A 21 0.01 12.43 -2.11
C ALA A 21 0.62 12.83 -3.47
N LEU A 22 1.92 12.63 -3.66
CA LEU A 22 2.55 12.80 -4.96
C LEU A 22 1.99 11.79 -5.99
N GLY A 23 1.79 10.54 -5.58
CA GLY A 23 1.13 9.52 -6.38
C GLY A 23 -0.27 9.93 -6.81
N ASP A 24 -1.08 10.42 -5.86
CA ASP A 24 -2.43 10.94 -6.12
C ASP A 24 -2.41 12.05 -7.18
N VAL A 25 -1.49 13.02 -7.05
CA VAL A 25 -1.35 14.12 -8.02
C VAL A 25 -0.94 13.60 -9.40
N LEU A 26 0.01 12.67 -9.47
CA LEU A 26 0.47 12.11 -10.75
C LEU A 26 -0.62 11.28 -11.44
N LEU A 27 -1.41 10.51 -10.70
CA LEU A 27 -2.54 9.76 -11.26
C LEU A 27 -3.68 10.69 -11.67
N ALA A 28 -4.00 11.71 -10.88
CA ALA A 28 -5.05 12.67 -11.20
C ALA A 28 -4.74 13.51 -12.45
N LEU A 29 -3.46 13.73 -12.75
CA LEU A 29 -2.98 14.43 -13.93
C LEU A 29 -2.67 13.48 -15.11
N ASP A 30 -2.89 12.17 -14.97
CA ASP A 30 -2.51 11.20 -16.00
C ASP A 30 -3.34 11.37 -17.28
N THR A 31 -2.70 11.90 -18.32
CA THR A 31 -3.23 11.93 -19.69
C THR A 31 -2.65 10.80 -20.56
N GLY A 32 -1.98 9.80 -19.96
CA GLY A 32 -1.53 8.58 -20.64
C GLY A 32 -0.10 8.13 -20.31
N GLN A 33 0.74 8.98 -19.71
CA GLN A 33 2.15 8.68 -19.43
C GLN A 33 2.51 8.76 -17.94
N LEU A 34 1.69 9.40 -17.11
CA LEU A 34 2.01 9.64 -15.70
C LEU A 34 1.61 8.48 -14.80
N PHE A 35 0.82 7.51 -15.29
CA PHE A 35 0.46 6.31 -14.52
C PHE A 35 1.68 5.64 -13.88
N ILE A 36 2.76 5.42 -14.65
CA ILE A 36 3.99 4.80 -14.13
C ILE A 36 4.69 5.70 -13.11
N GLY A 37 4.64 7.03 -13.30
CA GLY A 37 5.14 7.98 -12.32
C GLY A 37 4.38 7.92 -11.00
N GLY A 38 3.05 7.85 -11.06
CA GLY A 38 2.18 7.66 -9.90
C GLY A 38 2.47 6.33 -9.19
N LEU A 39 2.57 5.24 -9.96
CA LEU A 39 2.92 3.91 -9.45
C LEU A 39 4.29 3.90 -8.76
N ALA A 40 5.27 4.60 -9.32
CA ALA A 40 6.60 4.74 -8.71
C ALA A 40 6.55 5.56 -7.41
N ALA A 41 5.73 6.62 -7.35
CA ALA A 41 5.54 7.39 -6.12
C ALA A 41 4.88 6.53 -5.02
N PHE A 42 3.83 5.78 -5.35
CA PHE A 42 3.22 4.83 -4.40
C PHE A 42 4.17 3.70 -4.00
N PHE A 43 4.99 3.18 -4.91
CA PHE A 43 6.03 2.21 -4.58
C PHE A 43 6.96 2.74 -3.48
N VAL A 44 7.43 3.98 -3.62
CA VAL A 44 8.29 4.63 -2.63
C VAL A 44 7.52 4.86 -1.32
N SER A 45 6.24 5.24 -1.40
CA SER A 45 5.38 5.34 -0.21
C SER A 45 5.32 4.02 0.56
N HIS A 46 5.06 2.90 -0.12
CA HIS A 46 5.01 1.57 0.49
C HIS A 46 6.35 1.17 1.11
N ALA A 47 7.48 1.51 0.48
CA ALA A 47 8.80 1.29 1.05
C ALA A 47 8.97 2.04 2.38
N PHE A 48 8.50 3.29 2.48
CA PHE A 48 8.51 4.03 3.74
C PHE A 48 7.55 3.44 4.78
N TYR A 49 6.37 2.98 4.38
CA TYR A 49 5.49 2.22 5.27
C TYR A 49 6.16 0.96 5.81
N ILE A 50 6.85 0.19 4.97
CA ILE A 50 7.64 -0.97 5.39
C ILE A 50 8.67 -0.57 6.44
N ILE A 51 9.41 0.52 6.23
CA ILE A 51 10.41 1.03 7.18
C ILE A 51 9.77 1.34 8.55
N THR A 52 8.57 1.92 8.60
CA THR A 52 7.86 2.18 9.88
C THR A 52 7.53 0.90 10.67
N MET A 53 7.35 -0.22 9.96
CA MET A 53 6.95 -1.51 10.52
C MET A 53 8.12 -2.40 10.94
N LEU A 54 9.36 -2.02 10.62
CA LEU A 54 10.55 -2.72 11.07
C LEU A 54 10.88 -2.45 12.56
N PRO A 55 11.55 -3.39 13.26
CA PRO A 55 11.86 -4.75 12.81
C PRO A 55 10.66 -5.68 12.90
N ILE A 56 10.65 -6.73 12.09
CA ILE A 56 9.65 -7.81 12.12
C ILE A 56 9.79 -8.56 13.46
N LYS A 57 8.68 -8.78 14.18
CA LYS A 57 8.69 -9.47 15.48
C LYS A 57 7.92 -10.78 15.50
N SER A 58 6.92 -10.95 14.64
CA SER A 58 6.12 -12.16 14.57
C SER A 58 5.95 -12.60 13.12
N TRP A 59 6.81 -13.51 12.68
CA TRP A 59 6.75 -14.04 11.32
C TRP A 59 5.50 -14.92 11.14
N ARG A 60 4.68 -14.61 10.14
CA ARG A 60 3.42 -15.33 9.86
C ARG A 60 3.36 -15.80 8.41
N LEU A 61 3.82 -17.02 8.15
CA LEU A 61 3.85 -17.59 6.80
C LEU A 61 2.46 -17.68 6.16
N ASP A 62 1.44 -17.99 6.95
CA ASP A 62 0.03 -18.01 6.55
C ASP A 62 -0.42 -16.69 5.92
N VAL A 63 0.00 -15.55 6.48
CA VAL A 63 -0.33 -14.21 5.97
C VAL A 63 0.41 -13.92 4.67
N VAL A 64 1.70 -14.26 4.59
CA VAL A 64 2.50 -14.07 3.38
C VAL A 64 1.89 -14.87 2.23
N LEU A 65 1.55 -16.14 2.49
CA LEU A 65 0.93 -17.01 1.50
C LEU A 65 -0.45 -16.50 1.09
N LEU A 66 -1.25 -15.96 2.02
CA LEU A 66 -2.53 -15.36 1.70
C LEU A 66 -2.39 -14.16 0.76
N TYR A 67 -1.54 -13.18 1.08
CA TYR A 67 -1.36 -12.01 0.23
C TYR A 67 -0.68 -12.37 -1.10
N LEU A 68 0.28 -13.30 -1.12
CA LEU A 68 0.87 -13.79 -2.36
C LEU A 68 -0.16 -14.48 -3.25
N PHE A 69 -1.02 -15.32 -2.67
CA PHE A 69 -2.09 -15.99 -3.40
C PHE A 69 -3.05 -14.97 -4.04
N LEU A 70 -3.48 -13.96 -3.28
CA LEU A 70 -4.31 -12.87 -3.79
C LEU A 70 -3.59 -12.08 -4.90
N ALA A 71 -2.32 -11.74 -4.69
CA ALA A 71 -1.51 -11.02 -5.67
C ALA A 71 -1.34 -11.82 -6.98
N ILE A 72 -1.16 -13.14 -6.91
CA ILE A 72 -1.08 -14.01 -8.09
C ILE A 72 -2.40 -14.01 -8.87
N ILE A 73 -3.54 -14.14 -8.17
CA ILE A 73 -4.86 -14.09 -8.82
C ILE A 73 -5.02 -12.77 -9.59
N VAL A 74 -4.76 -11.65 -8.92
CA VAL A 74 -4.89 -10.31 -9.51
C VAL A 74 -3.89 -10.11 -10.66
N PHE A 75 -2.66 -10.58 -10.50
CA PHE A 75 -1.64 -10.50 -11.55
C PHE A 75 -2.04 -11.28 -12.81
N CYS A 76 -2.61 -12.48 -12.66
CA CYS A 76 -3.11 -13.27 -13.78
C CYS A 76 -4.20 -12.54 -14.57
N LEU A 77 -5.01 -11.70 -13.92
CA LEU A 77 -6.01 -10.86 -14.60
C LEU A 77 -5.36 -9.70 -15.37
N PHE A 78 -4.30 -9.11 -14.83
CA PHE A 78 -3.60 -7.98 -15.46
C PHE A 78 -2.71 -8.41 -16.62
N TYR A 79 -2.08 -9.59 -16.49
CA TYR A 79 -1.01 -10.08 -17.36
C TYR A 79 -1.27 -9.92 -18.87
N PRO A 80 -2.46 -10.23 -19.42
CA PRO A 80 -2.71 -10.10 -20.85
C PRO A 80 -2.58 -8.66 -21.40
N ASN A 81 -2.73 -7.65 -20.55
CA ASN A 81 -2.83 -6.25 -20.94
C ASN A 81 -1.69 -5.37 -20.39
N LEU A 82 -0.71 -5.94 -19.67
CA LEU A 82 0.39 -5.17 -19.07
C LEU A 82 1.35 -4.60 -20.12
N ASN A 83 1.61 -5.32 -21.22
CA ASN A 83 2.58 -4.93 -22.27
C ASN A 83 3.92 -4.45 -21.64
N ASP A 84 4.38 -3.25 -22.01
CA ASP A 84 5.64 -2.66 -21.51
C ASP A 84 5.62 -2.29 -20.02
N GLN A 85 4.46 -2.34 -19.37
CA GLN A 85 4.27 -2.00 -17.95
C GLN A 85 4.43 -3.21 -17.01
N LEU A 86 4.73 -4.40 -17.54
CA LEU A 86 4.85 -5.64 -16.76
C LEU A 86 5.84 -5.51 -15.59
N VAL A 87 7.06 -5.05 -15.88
CA VAL A 87 8.12 -4.97 -14.87
C VAL A 87 7.76 -3.96 -13.77
N PRO A 88 7.37 -2.70 -14.07
CA PRO A 88 6.90 -1.76 -13.06
C PRO A 88 5.76 -2.29 -12.17
N VAL A 89 4.73 -2.89 -12.78
CA VAL A 89 3.57 -3.40 -12.04
C VAL A 89 3.93 -4.57 -11.15
N LEU A 90 4.81 -5.47 -11.59
CA LEU A 90 5.25 -6.60 -10.78
C LEU A 90 6.01 -6.14 -9.52
N PHE A 91 6.94 -5.19 -9.66
CA PHE A 91 7.64 -4.61 -8.50
C PHE A 91 6.68 -3.88 -7.55
N TYR A 92 5.69 -3.18 -8.11
CA TYR A 92 4.66 -2.53 -7.35
C TYR A 92 3.82 -3.52 -6.52
N MET A 93 3.28 -4.54 -7.16
CA MET A 93 2.49 -5.57 -6.48
C MET A 93 3.30 -6.27 -5.39
N LEU A 94 4.59 -6.51 -5.62
CA LEU A 94 5.49 -7.10 -4.63
C LEU A 94 5.65 -6.20 -3.41
N VAL A 95 5.94 -4.91 -3.57
CA VAL A 95 6.11 -4.00 -2.42
C VAL A 95 4.82 -3.83 -1.64
N LEU A 96 3.68 -3.77 -2.33
CA LEU A 96 2.36 -3.69 -1.70
C LEU A 96 2.06 -4.96 -0.88
N THR A 97 2.34 -6.14 -1.44
CA THR A 97 2.16 -7.43 -0.76
C THR A 97 3.04 -7.52 0.49
N ILE A 98 4.29 -7.06 0.41
CA ILE A 98 5.21 -7.01 1.56
C ILE A 98 4.66 -6.06 2.63
N MET A 99 4.29 -4.83 2.24
CA MET A 99 3.75 -3.82 3.15
C MET A 99 2.50 -4.36 3.88
N ALA A 100 1.53 -4.90 3.13
CA ALA A 100 0.30 -5.43 3.68
C ALA A 100 0.56 -6.61 4.63
N SER A 101 1.50 -7.51 4.29
CA SER A 101 1.89 -8.62 5.16
C SER A 101 2.52 -8.13 6.47
N LEU A 102 3.35 -7.09 6.42
CA LEU A 102 4.03 -6.56 7.59
C LEU A 102 3.11 -5.92 8.62
N THR A 103 1.92 -5.46 8.22
CA THR A 103 0.92 -4.93 9.16
C THR A 103 0.56 -5.93 10.26
N TRP A 104 0.67 -7.23 9.95
CA TRP A 104 0.42 -8.33 10.88
C TRP A 104 1.65 -8.76 11.70
N MET A 105 2.86 -8.43 11.23
CA MET A 105 4.12 -9.01 11.74
C MET A 105 4.98 -8.03 12.55
N THR A 106 4.65 -6.75 12.49
CA THR A 106 5.31 -5.68 13.24
C THR A 106 4.94 -5.72 14.73
N ASP A 107 5.83 -5.25 15.60
CA ASP A 107 5.56 -5.08 17.03
C ASP A 107 4.43 -4.08 17.34
N LYS A 108 4.06 -3.27 16.34
CA LYS A 108 3.02 -2.26 16.39
C LYS A 108 1.65 -2.79 15.94
N SER A 109 1.59 -4.05 15.50
CA SER A 109 0.41 -4.69 14.92
C SER A 109 -0.81 -4.54 15.82
N ASN A 110 -1.90 -4.07 15.22
CA ASN A 110 -3.21 -3.91 15.85
C ASN A 110 -4.30 -3.95 14.77
N GLY A 111 -5.57 -4.00 15.18
CA GLY A 111 -6.70 -4.12 14.26
C GLY A 111 -6.72 -3.04 13.17
N PHE A 112 -6.37 -1.79 13.50
CA PHE A 112 -6.33 -0.71 12.52
C PHE A 112 -5.21 -0.90 11.50
N LEU A 113 -3.99 -1.27 11.91
CA LEU A 113 -2.90 -1.53 10.95
C LEU A 113 -3.25 -2.66 9.97
N VAL A 114 -3.79 -3.75 10.50
CA VAL A 114 -4.19 -4.92 9.71
C VAL A 114 -5.29 -4.57 8.70
N LEU A 115 -6.34 -3.89 9.16
CA LEU A 115 -7.41 -3.43 8.29
C LEU A 115 -6.90 -2.42 7.27
N GLY A 116 -6.02 -1.50 7.66
CA GLY A 116 -5.40 -0.52 6.79
C GLY A 116 -4.64 -1.17 5.64
N GLY A 117 -3.78 -2.16 5.93
CA GLY A 117 -3.06 -2.91 4.90
C GLY A 117 -3.99 -3.69 3.96
N ALA A 118 -5.02 -4.34 4.49
CA ALA A 118 -6.00 -5.06 3.69
C ALA A 118 -6.81 -4.14 2.76
N VAL A 119 -7.29 -3.00 3.28
CA VAL A 119 -8.06 -2.02 2.48
C VAL A 119 -7.15 -1.35 1.43
N PHE A 120 -5.86 -1.15 1.72
CA PHE A 120 -4.91 -0.63 0.73
C PHE A 120 -4.78 -1.59 -0.45
N VAL A 121 -4.62 -2.89 -0.18
CA VAL A 121 -4.59 -3.92 -1.24
C VAL A 121 -5.87 -3.91 -2.07
N ILE A 122 -7.03 -3.71 -1.45
CA ILE A 122 -8.31 -3.60 -2.17
C ILE A 122 -8.31 -2.37 -3.07
N SER A 123 -7.89 -1.20 -2.57
CA SER A 123 -7.84 0.04 -3.35
C SER A 123 -6.98 -0.10 -4.60
N ASP A 124 -5.76 -0.63 -4.43
CA ASP A 124 -4.82 -0.82 -5.53
C ASP A 124 -5.25 -1.92 -6.50
N SER A 125 -5.96 -2.94 -6.01
CA SER A 125 -6.57 -3.95 -6.86
C SER A 125 -7.65 -3.32 -7.76
N ILE A 126 -8.48 -2.42 -7.23
CA ILE A 126 -9.47 -1.67 -8.03
C ILE A 126 -8.76 -0.79 -9.08
N LEU A 127 -7.69 -0.08 -8.67
CA LEU A 127 -6.88 0.74 -9.58
C LEU A 127 -6.31 -0.09 -10.74
N GLY A 128 -5.69 -1.24 -10.44
CA GLY A 128 -5.13 -2.12 -11.45
C GLY A 128 -6.20 -2.80 -12.32
N LEU A 129 -7.32 -3.24 -11.74
CA LEU A 129 -8.44 -3.82 -12.49
C LEU A 129 -9.02 -2.81 -13.48
N ASN A 130 -9.23 -1.56 -13.05
CA ASN A 130 -9.71 -0.49 -13.89
C ASN A 130 -8.75 -0.17 -15.04
N ARG A 131 -7.43 -0.25 -14.78
CA ARG A 131 -6.41 0.07 -15.78
C ARG A 131 -6.13 -1.05 -16.77
N PHE A 132 -6.15 -2.32 -16.31
CA PHE A 132 -5.61 -3.45 -17.07
C PHE A 132 -6.61 -4.55 -17.39
N TYR A 133 -7.82 -4.53 -16.86
CA TYR A 133 -8.75 -5.65 -17.06
C TYR A 133 -10.12 -5.22 -17.57
N LEU A 134 -10.80 -4.31 -16.87
CA LEU A 134 -12.12 -3.83 -17.27
C LEU A 134 -12.34 -2.40 -16.79
N GLU A 135 -13.08 -1.62 -17.57
CA GLU A 135 -13.48 -0.27 -17.17
C GLU A 135 -14.56 -0.35 -16.09
N ILE A 136 -14.24 0.13 -14.88
CA ILE A 136 -15.14 0.13 -13.74
C ILE A 136 -15.86 1.48 -13.70
N ALA A 137 -17.20 1.46 -13.74
CA ALA A 137 -17.99 2.67 -13.56
C ALA A 137 -17.68 3.31 -12.18
N HIS A 138 -17.30 4.58 -12.20
CA HIS A 138 -16.91 5.34 -11.01
C HIS A 138 -15.70 4.76 -10.24
N ALA A 139 -14.77 4.10 -10.94
CA ALA A 139 -13.54 3.54 -10.36
C ALA A 139 -12.80 4.54 -9.47
N ASP A 140 -12.60 5.77 -9.96
CA ASP A 140 -11.84 6.81 -9.26
C ASP A 140 -12.41 7.09 -7.86
N ILE A 141 -13.74 7.13 -7.72
CA ILE A 141 -14.40 7.35 -6.43
C ILE A 141 -14.16 6.16 -5.50
N ALA A 142 -14.33 4.93 -6.00
CA ALA A 142 -14.11 3.73 -5.21
C ALA A 142 -12.64 3.59 -4.76
N ILE A 143 -11.70 3.89 -5.65
CA ILE A 143 -10.26 3.92 -5.37
C ILE A 143 -9.98 4.94 -4.28
N MET A 144 -10.38 6.20 -4.45
CA MET A 144 -10.07 7.26 -3.49
C MET A 144 -10.70 7.01 -2.11
N ILE A 145 -11.94 6.51 -2.04
CA ILE A 145 -12.60 6.19 -0.76
C ILE A 145 -11.84 5.08 -0.03
N THR A 146 -11.57 3.96 -0.72
CA THR A 146 -10.87 2.83 -0.12
C THR A 146 -9.44 3.22 0.28
N TYR A 147 -8.75 3.97 -0.57
CA TYR A 147 -7.42 4.50 -0.32
C TYR A 147 -7.36 5.38 0.93
N TYR A 148 -8.23 6.39 1.05
CA TYR A 148 -8.22 7.26 2.23
C TYR A 148 -8.64 6.54 3.52
N ILE A 149 -9.52 5.54 3.43
CA ILE A 149 -9.83 4.66 4.57
C ILE A 149 -8.58 3.86 4.97
N ALA A 150 -7.86 3.31 3.99
CA ALA A 150 -6.62 2.59 4.25
C ALA A 150 -5.57 3.47 4.93
N GLN A 151 -5.36 4.69 4.40
CA GLN A 151 -4.46 5.69 4.99
C GLN A 151 -4.87 6.04 6.42
N LEU A 152 -6.16 6.31 6.66
CA LEU A 152 -6.69 6.65 7.98
C LEU A 152 -6.46 5.50 8.98
N PHE A 153 -6.70 4.26 8.58
CA PHE A 153 -6.45 3.09 9.41
C PHE A 153 -4.97 2.86 9.69
N LEU A 154 -4.09 3.04 8.70
CA LEU A 154 -2.64 2.94 8.92
C LEU A 154 -2.15 3.99 9.93
N ILE A 155 -2.52 5.27 9.73
CA ILE A 155 -2.15 6.37 10.62
C ILE A 155 -2.70 6.11 12.03
N THR A 156 -3.98 5.78 12.14
CA THR A 156 -4.62 5.50 13.44
C THR A 156 -3.91 4.35 14.14
N GLY A 157 -3.61 3.26 13.42
CA GLY A 157 -2.88 2.12 13.95
C GLY A 157 -1.50 2.48 14.49
N PHE A 158 -0.74 3.33 13.80
CA PHE A 158 0.55 3.81 14.31
C PHE A 158 0.39 4.72 15.54
N LEU A 159 -0.57 5.65 15.53
CA LEU A 159 -0.79 6.57 16.64
C LEU A 159 -1.29 5.85 17.91
N SER A 160 -2.21 4.89 17.77
CA SER A 160 -2.72 4.10 18.90
C SER A 160 -1.64 3.30 19.60
N TYR A 161 -0.66 2.77 18.85
CA TYR A 161 0.49 2.06 19.44
C TYR A 161 1.31 2.97 20.38
N TYR A 162 1.53 4.23 20.00
CA TYR A 162 2.29 5.19 20.80
C TYR A 162 1.48 5.81 21.95
N SER A 163 0.16 5.85 21.84
CA SER A 163 -0.71 6.32 22.92
C SER A 163 -0.81 5.31 24.07
N ASN A 164 -0.76 4.00 23.75
CA ASN A 164 -0.99 2.91 24.71
C ASN A 164 0.28 2.39 25.41
N LYS A 165 1.47 2.75 24.92
CA LYS A 165 2.78 2.50 25.57
C LYS A 165 3.31 3.80 26.09
#